data_AF-V8NBB3-F1
#
_entry.id   AF-V8NBB3-F1
#
_cell.length_a   1.000
_cell.length_b   1.000
_cell.length_c   1.000
_cell.angle_alpha   90.00
_cell.angle_beta   90.00
_cell.angle_gamma   90.00
#
_symmetry.space_group_name_H-M   'P 1'
#
loop_
_entity.id
_entity.type
_entity.pdbx_description
1 polymer ?
#
loop_
_entity_poly.entity_id
_entity_poly.type
_entity_poly.pdbx_seq_one_letter_code
_entity_poly.pdbx_strand_id
1 'polypeptide(L)'
;MLPLGEWLLFLFLWRLLLSAVVEGFSLSLPAPQNLTIKSYNFQNVLSWSPVRGINGPVFYTVQQCFKYDQTWKKVNCGDITKPECDFESKKDIFGIILRVRAEEGNLKSEWTKTLPFVAYKDSIFLPPFEKRSNFSSFVYTIYSENSADTLVIMTTVHRFKNLKERTTYCFRIQAELHDRKGEKSGIYCAKTTITEGTRMLNCLLIFLSLLLILALVFSLLMIIRKYLNIIKSFWRPPLTIPLHYAE
;
A
#
# COMPACT_ATOMS: atom_id res chain seq x y z
N MET A 1 10.31 -60.26 -68.38
CA MET A 1 10.86 -58.92 -68.74
C MET A 1 9.73 -57.93 -68.59
N LEU A 2 9.63 -57.26 -67.44
CA LEU A 2 8.64 -56.21 -67.20
C LEU A 2 9.11 -54.90 -67.86
N PRO A 3 8.20 -54.09 -68.43
CA PRO A 3 8.54 -52.98 -69.29
C PRO A 3 9.21 -51.83 -68.53
N LEU A 4 10.25 -51.24 -69.14
CA LEU A 4 11.09 -50.17 -68.59
C LEU A 4 10.32 -48.93 -68.08
N GLY A 5 9.08 -48.72 -68.54
CA GLY A 5 8.24 -47.58 -68.20
C GLY A 5 7.70 -47.59 -66.77
N GLU A 6 7.52 -48.76 -66.14
CA GLU A 6 7.01 -48.83 -64.77
C GLU A 6 8.07 -48.43 -63.73
N TRP A 7 9.36 -48.71 -64.00
CA TRP A 7 10.47 -48.29 -63.14
C TRP A 7 10.61 -46.77 -63.07
N LEU A 8 10.34 -46.06 -64.16
CA LEU A 8 10.37 -44.59 -64.19
C LEU A 8 9.24 -44.01 -63.34
N LEU A 9 8.04 -44.59 -63.40
CA LEU A 9 6.91 -44.19 -62.55
C LEU A 9 7.19 -44.46 -61.07
N PHE A 10 7.77 -45.61 -60.73
CA PHE A 10 8.20 -45.93 -59.37
C PHE A 10 9.27 -44.96 -58.85
N LEU A 11 10.25 -44.57 -59.67
CA LEU A 11 11.29 -43.60 -59.30
C LEU A 11 10.74 -42.18 -59.15
N PHE A 12 9.77 -41.77 -59.98
CA PHE A 12 9.09 -40.48 -59.84
C PHE A 12 8.19 -40.43 -58.61
N LEU A 13 7.45 -41.51 -58.33
CA LEU A 13 6.62 -41.62 -57.12
C LEU A 13 7.49 -41.68 -55.85
N TRP A 14 8.63 -42.37 -55.88
CA TRP A 14 9.63 -42.36 -54.81
C TRP A 14 10.25 -40.98 -54.59
N ARG A 15 10.56 -40.23 -55.66
CA ARG A 15 11.04 -38.84 -55.56
C ARG A 15 9.98 -37.91 -54.96
N LEU A 16 8.71 -38.09 -55.33
CA LEU A 16 7.58 -37.33 -54.77
C LEU A 16 7.32 -37.68 -53.30
N LEU A 17 7.46 -38.95 -52.92
CA LEU A 17 7.37 -39.43 -51.53
C LEU A 17 8.53 -38.94 -50.66
N LEU A 18 9.75 -38.84 -51.19
CA LEU A 18 10.90 -38.24 -50.48
C LEU A 18 10.80 -36.72 -50.34
N SER A 19 10.13 -36.04 -51.27
CA SER A 19 9.87 -34.60 -51.12
C SER A 19 8.70 -34.28 -50.17
N ALA A 20 7.81 -35.25 -49.91
CA ALA A 20 6.65 -35.06 -49.03
C ALA A 20 6.94 -35.31 -47.54
N VAL A 21 8.09 -35.91 -47.19
CA VAL A 21 8.49 -36.17 -45.79
C VAL A 21 9.61 -35.22 -45.37
N VAL A 22 9.40 -33.92 -45.57
CA VAL A 22 10.07 -32.86 -44.78
C VAL A 22 9.08 -31.71 -44.58
N GLU A 23 7.89 -32.01 -44.04
CA GLU A 23 7.21 -30.99 -43.24
C GLU A 23 8.05 -30.82 -41.97
N GLY A 24 8.88 -29.78 -41.99
CA GLY A 24 9.85 -29.49 -40.96
C GLY A 24 9.17 -29.43 -39.59
N PHE A 25 9.51 -30.40 -38.74
CA PHE A 25 9.41 -30.20 -37.30
C PHE A 25 10.25 -28.97 -36.98
N SER A 26 9.60 -27.84 -36.70
CA SER A 26 10.26 -26.65 -36.17
C SER A 26 10.88 -27.05 -34.84
N LEU A 27 12.18 -27.27 -34.83
CA LEU A 27 12.96 -27.71 -33.67
C LEU A 27 13.21 -26.56 -32.68
N SER A 28 12.28 -25.60 -32.61
CA SER A 28 12.40 -24.36 -31.85
C SER A 28 11.17 -24.19 -30.98
N LEU A 29 11.40 -23.81 -29.72
CA LEU A 29 10.33 -23.55 -28.77
C LEU A 29 9.55 -22.31 -29.19
N PRO A 30 8.23 -22.25 -28.96
CA PRO A 30 7.48 -21.03 -29.21
C PRO A 30 8.00 -19.90 -28.34
N ALA A 31 8.20 -18.73 -28.95
CA ALA A 31 8.68 -17.55 -28.24
C ALA A 31 7.65 -17.09 -27.18
N PRO A 32 8.08 -16.66 -25.98
CA PRO A 32 7.19 -16.10 -24.98
C PRO A 32 6.35 -14.94 -25.55
N GLN A 33 5.06 -14.88 -25.21
CA GLN A 33 4.13 -13.87 -25.72
C GLN A 33 3.57 -13.01 -24.59
N ASN A 34 2.93 -11.88 -24.95
CA ASN A 34 2.27 -10.97 -24.02
C ASN A 34 3.18 -10.47 -22.89
N LEU A 35 4.38 -10.00 -23.25
CA LEU A 35 5.31 -9.41 -22.27
C LEU A 35 4.71 -8.11 -21.73
N THR A 36 4.59 -8.02 -20.42
CA THR A 36 4.09 -6.83 -19.73
C THR A 36 5.00 -6.48 -18.57
N ILE A 37 5.26 -5.18 -18.41
CA ILE A 37 6.02 -4.65 -17.27
C ILE A 37 5.04 -3.94 -16.36
N LYS A 38 5.00 -4.36 -15.10
CA LYS A 38 4.30 -3.64 -14.02
C LYS A 38 5.35 -3.01 -13.12
N SER A 39 5.18 -1.72 -12.83
CA SER A 39 6.10 -0.98 -11.97
C SER A 39 5.33 -0.14 -10.97
N TYR A 40 5.54 -0.45 -9.68
CA TYR A 40 4.92 0.24 -8.56
C TYR A 40 6.00 0.68 -7.59
N ASN A 41 6.08 1.98 -7.29
CA ASN A 41 7.10 2.52 -6.38
C ASN A 41 8.54 2.04 -6.72
N PHE A 42 8.86 1.94 -8.02
CA PHE A 42 10.13 1.41 -8.55
C PHE A 42 10.42 -0.08 -8.29
N GLN A 43 9.43 -0.84 -7.81
CA GLN A 43 9.45 -2.30 -7.82
C GLN A 43 8.91 -2.77 -9.16
N ASN A 44 9.77 -3.38 -9.98
CA ASN A 44 9.46 -3.70 -11.36
C ASN A 44 9.39 -5.21 -11.56
N VAL A 45 8.29 -5.65 -12.16
CA VAL A 45 8.03 -7.06 -12.48
C VAL A 45 7.76 -7.16 -13.98
N LEU A 46 8.57 -7.95 -14.67
CA LEU A 46 8.30 -8.37 -16.05
C LEU A 46 7.53 -9.68 -16.00
N SER A 47 6.42 -9.79 -16.73
CA SER A 47 5.62 -11.03 -16.82
C SER A 47 5.23 -11.35 -18.26
N TRP A 48 5.00 -12.62 -18.56
CA TRP A 48 4.64 -13.10 -19.90
C TRP A 48 3.67 -14.28 -19.84
N SER A 49 3.11 -14.67 -20.98
CA SER A 49 2.29 -15.87 -21.09
C SER A 49 3.15 -17.14 -21.03
N PRO A 50 2.81 -18.12 -20.18
CA PRO A 50 3.51 -19.41 -20.14
C PRO A 50 3.48 -20.10 -21.49
N VAL A 51 4.60 -20.72 -21.84
CA VAL A 51 4.69 -21.59 -23.01
C VAL A 51 3.94 -22.88 -22.70
N ARG A 52 3.09 -23.33 -23.63
CA ARG A 52 2.23 -24.52 -23.49
C ARG A 52 2.53 -25.52 -24.60
N GLY A 53 2.08 -26.76 -24.43
CA GLY A 53 2.19 -27.81 -25.45
C GLY A 53 3.55 -28.51 -25.48
N ILE A 54 4.31 -28.42 -24.39
CA ILE A 54 5.63 -29.02 -24.23
C ILE A 54 5.58 -30.06 -23.11
N ASN A 55 6.19 -31.23 -23.36
CA ASN A 55 6.29 -32.30 -22.38
C ASN A 55 7.58 -32.17 -21.56
N GLY A 56 7.61 -31.23 -20.62
CA GLY A 56 8.77 -31.02 -19.74
C GLY A 56 8.75 -29.68 -19.01
N PRO A 57 9.67 -29.46 -18.06
CA PRO A 57 9.83 -28.18 -17.40
C PRO A 57 10.46 -27.17 -18.37
N VAL A 58 9.73 -26.09 -18.67
CA VAL A 58 10.23 -24.95 -19.45
C VAL A 58 10.89 -23.95 -18.52
N PHE A 59 12.11 -23.57 -18.85
CA PHE A 59 12.86 -22.54 -18.16
C PHE A 59 12.88 -21.25 -18.98
N TYR A 60 13.02 -20.11 -18.30
CA TYR A 60 13.10 -18.80 -18.93
C TYR A 60 14.39 -18.10 -18.54
N THR A 61 14.94 -17.40 -19.53
CA THR A 61 16.09 -16.51 -19.32
C THR A 61 15.71 -15.10 -19.72
N VAL A 62 15.99 -14.16 -18.83
CA VAL A 62 15.76 -12.72 -19.06
C VAL A 62 17.10 -11.99 -19.20
N GLN A 63 17.14 -11.02 -20.11
CA GLN A 63 18.28 -10.11 -20.27
C GLN A 63 17.79 -8.67 -20.39
N GLN A 64 18.63 -7.72 -19.98
CA GLN A 64 18.37 -6.29 -20.13
C GLN A 64 19.44 -5.63 -20.99
N CYS A 65 19.04 -4.57 -21.70
CA CYS A 65 19.89 -3.70 -22.48
C CYS A 65 19.50 -2.26 -22.16
N PHE A 66 20.46 -1.34 -22.06
CA PHE A 66 20.11 0.08 -22.03
C PHE A 66 19.92 0.57 -23.46
N LYS A 67 19.07 1.57 -23.67
CA LYS A 67 18.84 2.10 -25.03
C LYS A 67 20.12 2.62 -25.69
N TYR A 68 21.06 3.13 -24.91
CA TYR A 68 22.35 3.67 -25.38
C TYR A 68 23.50 2.65 -25.39
N ASP A 69 23.39 1.58 -24.60
CA ASP A 69 24.40 0.52 -24.47
C ASP A 69 23.77 -0.75 -25.03
N GLN A 70 24.06 -1.06 -26.30
CA GLN A 70 23.51 -2.22 -27.03
C GLN A 70 23.98 -3.59 -26.46
N THR A 71 24.69 -3.59 -25.34
CA THR A 71 25.14 -4.80 -24.67
C THR A 71 24.03 -5.40 -23.80
N TRP A 72 23.71 -6.66 -24.08
CA TRP A 72 22.75 -7.42 -23.28
C TRP A 72 23.42 -7.98 -22.03
N LYS A 73 22.90 -7.59 -20.87
CA LYS A 73 23.36 -8.02 -19.55
C LYS A 73 22.36 -9.00 -18.97
N LYS A 74 22.86 -10.04 -18.30
CA LYS A 74 22.00 -10.96 -17.55
C LYS A 74 21.39 -10.23 -16.36
N VAL A 75 20.09 -10.46 -16.12
CA VAL A 75 19.42 -10.10 -14.87
C VAL A 75 19.37 -11.31 -13.95
N ASN A 76 18.96 -11.12 -12.69
CA ASN A 76 18.85 -12.19 -11.69
C ASN A 76 17.64 -13.13 -11.93
N CYS A 77 17.44 -13.51 -13.19
CA CYS A 77 16.33 -14.32 -13.69
C CYS A 77 16.85 -15.22 -14.81
N GLY A 78 17.83 -16.05 -14.47
CA GLY A 78 18.32 -17.14 -15.33
C GLY A 78 17.69 -18.46 -14.88
N ASP A 79 17.25 -19.26 -15.84
CA ASP A 79 16.72 -20.61 -15.61
C ASP A 79 15.55 -20.65 -14.61
N ILE A 80 14.62 -19.69 -14.73
CA ILE A 80 13.42 -19.62 -13.89
C ILE A 80 12.25 -20.36 -14.53
N THR A 81 11.41 -21.03 -13.73
CA THR A 81 10.21 -21.71 -14.24
C THR A 81 8.96 -20.82 -14.18
N LYS A 82 8.98 -19.80 -13.31
CA LYS A 82 7.88 -18.85 -13.17
C LYS A 82 7.86 -17.88 -14.35
N PRO A 83 6.71 -17.57 -14.96
CA PRO A 83 6.59 -16.65 -16.09
C PRO A 83 6.63 -15.17 -15.66
N GLU A 84 7.42 -14.86 -14.64
CA GLU A 84 7.62 -13.51 -14.13
C GLU A 84 9.04 -13.36 -13.57
N CYS A 85 9.56 -12.14 -13.63
CA CYS A 85 10.91 -11.79 -13.21
C CYS A 85 10.93 -10.41 -12.57
N ASP A 86 11.41 -10.35 -11.32
CA ASP A 86 11.71 -9.10 -10.65
C ASP A 86 13.05 -8.56 -11.17
N PHE A 87 13.08 -7.28 -11.52
CA PHE A 87 14.30 -6.64 -11.99
C PHE A 87 14.51 -5.25 -11.39
N GLU A 88 15.76 -4.95 -11.12
CA GLU A 88 16.18 -3.63 -10.68
C GLU A 88 16.46 -2.74 -11.89
N SER A 89 15.69 -1.66 -12.00
CA SER A 89 16.09 -0.53 -12.82
C SER A 89 16.61 0.55 -11.90
N LYS A 90 17.79 1.11 -12.21
CA LYS A 90 18.21 2.37 -11.57
C LYS A 90 17.07 3.38 -11.74
N LYS A 91 16.85 4.21 -10.72
CA LYS A 91 15.87 5.32 -10.72
C LYS A 91 16.34 6.45 -11.63
N ASP A 92 16.58 6.11 -12.87
CA ASP A 92 17.21 6.96 -13.86
C ASP A 92 16.23 7.25 -14.99
N ILE A 93 16.57 8.25 -15.80
CA ILE A 93 15.78 8.73 -16.93
C ILE A 93 16.01 7.83 -18.16
N PHE A 94 17.02 6.97 -18.11
CA PHE A 94 17.39 6.09 -19.22
C PHE A 94 16.43 4.91 -19.36
N GLY A 95 15.95 4.72 -20.59
CA GLY A 95 15.12 3.59 -20.94
C GLY A 95 15.93 2.31 -21.09
N ILE A 96 15.36 1.21 -20.61
CA ILE A 96 15.86 -0.15 -20.81
C ILE A 96 14.92 -0.94 -21.70
N ILE A 97 15.45 -1.96 -22.35
CA ILE A 97 14.68 -2.97 -23.08
C ILE A 97 15.01 -4.32 -22.44
N LEU A 98 13.98 -5.08 -22.08
CA LEU A 98 14.16 -6.45 -21.62
C LEU A 98 13.83 -7.42 -22.76
N ARG A 99 14.45 -8.59 -22.72
CA ARG A 99 14.09 -9.71 -23.59
C ARG A 99 14.01 -11.01 -22.82
N VAL A 100 13.10 -11.86 -23.24
CA VAL A 100 12.85 -13.18 -22.64
C VAL A 100 12.90 -14.24 -23.72
N ARG A 101 13.44 -15.41 -23.39
CA ARG A 101 13.31 -16.62 -24.19
C ARG A 101 12.96 -17.82 -23.31
N ALA A 102 12.36 -18.84 -23.91
CA ALA A 102 12.12 -20.13 -23.31
C ALA A 102 13.26 -21.11 -23.66
N GLU A 103 13.59 -21.99 -22.72
CA GLU A 103 14.64 -23.00 -22.83
C GLU A 103 14.13 -24.32 -22.25
N GLU A 104 14.38 -25.42 -22.97
CA GLU A 104 14.08 -26.78 -22.53
C GLU A 104 15.18 -27.70 -23.03
N GLY A 105 16.06 -28.13 -22.12
CA GLY A 105 17.28 -28.85 -22.49
C GLY A 105 18.12 -28.03 -23.48
N ASN A 106 18.27 -28.55 -24.70
CA ASN A 106 19.01 -27.89 -25.78
C ASN A 106 18.14 -27.01 -26.69
N LEU A 107 16.80 -27.09 -26.56
CA LEU A 107 15.88 -26.32 -27.38
C LEU A 107 15.72 -24.92 -26.80
N LYS A 108 15.75 -23.91 -27.68
CA LYS A 108 15.63 -22.51 -27.30
C LYS A 108 14.63 -21.83 -28.23
N SER A 109 13.83 -20.93 -27.68
CA SER A 109 12.97 -20.07 -28.48
C SER A 109 13.74 -18.87 -29.04
N GLU A 110 13.14 -18.22 -30.02
CA GLU A 110 13.50 -16.84 -30.36
C GLU A 110 13.30 -15.89 -29.16
N TRP A 111 14.04 -14.78 -29.17
CA TRP A 111 13.94 -13.75 -28.14
C TRP A 111 12.73 -12.85 -28.37
N THR A 112 11.87 -12.71 -27.37
CA THR A 112 10.81 -11.69 -27.37
C THR A 112 11.27 -10.47 -26.59
N LYS A 113 11.20 -9.28 -27.20
CA LYS A 113 11.60 -8.01 -26.59
C LYS A 113 10.40 -7.25 -26.04
N THR A 114 10.61 -6.48 -24.99
CA THR A 114 9.63 -5.52 -24.49
C THR A 114 9.66 -4.23 -25.30
N LEU A 115 8.64 -3.40 -25.13
CA LEU A 115 8.76 -1.97 -25.43
C LEU A 115 9.79 -1.32 -24.48
N PRO A 116 10.39 -0.18 -24.85
CA PRO A 116 11.29 0.56 -23.96
C PRO A 116 10.58 0.95 -22.67
N PHE A 117 11.19 0.63 -21.54
CA PHE A 117 10.70 0.95 -20.19
C PHE A 117 11.62 1.97 -19.53
N VAL A 118 11.03 3.05 -19.00
CA VAL A 118 11.72 4.09 -18.25
C VAL A 118 11.11 4.13 -16.85
N ALA A 119 11.80 3.61 -15.84
CA ALA A 119 11.28 3.49 -14.48
C ALA A 119 10.75 4.83 -13.93
N TYR A 120 11.40 5.94 -14.25
CA TYR A 120 10.96 7.28 -13.88
C TYR A 120 9.59 7.69 -14.48
N LYS A 121 9.31 7.29 -15.73
CA LYS A 121 8.09 7.67 -16.47
C LYS A 121 6.97 6.63 -16.33
N ASP A 122 7.32 5.36 -16.25
CA ASP A 122 6.37 4.25 -16.36
C ASP A 122 5.99 3.65 -14.99
N SER A 123 6.75 3.94 -13.93
CA SER A 123 6.35 3.54 -12.57
C SER A 123 5.15 4.34 -12.10
N ILE A 124 4.19 3.63 -11.50
CA ILE A 124 3.04 4.20 -10.79
C ILE A 124 3.46 4.41 -9.32
N PHE A 125 3.13 5.57 -8.76
CA PHE A 125 3.42 5.89 -7.36
C PHE A 125 2.16 5.70 -6.51
N LEU A 126 2.18 4.66 -5.68
CA LEU A 126 1.08 4.29 -4.81
C LEU A 126 1.42 4.55 -3.33
N PRO A 127 0.48 5.02 -2.51
CA PRO A 127 0.65 5.08 -1.07
C PRO A 127 0.57 3.67 -0.46
N PRO A 128 1.34 3.36 0.62
CA PRO A 128 2.29 4.22 1.33
C PRO A 128 3.61 4.38 0.57
N PHE A 129 4.13 5.62 0.55
CA PHE A 129 5.36 5.96 -0.15
C PHE A 129 6.57 5.61 0.73
N GLU A 130 7.14 4.42 0.52
CA GLU A 130 8.28 3.97 1.30
C GLU A 130 9.57 4.66 0.84
N LYS A 131 10.36 5.20 1.79
CA LYS A 131 11.66 5.81 1.51
C LYS A 131 12.70 4.71 1.28
N ARG A 132 12.69 4.08 0.11
CA ARG A 132 13.68 3.03 -0.24
C ARG A 132 14.86 3.52 -1.09
N SER A 133 15.12 4.82 -1.21
CA SER A 133 16.37 5.26 -1.85
C SER A 133 16.99 6.52 -1.28
N ASN A 134 18.32 6.48 -1.21
CA ASN A 134 19.19 7.57 -0.79
C ASN A 134 19.29 8.73 -1.81
N PHE A 135 18.80 8.55 -3.04
CA PHE A 135 19.06 9.47 -4.16
C PHE A 135 17.83 10.21 -4.72
N SER A 136 16.64 10.05 -4.13
CA SER A 136 15.43 10.73 -4.62
C SER A 136 14.62 11.33 -3.46
N SER A 137 14.63 12.66 -3.34
CA SER A 137 13.82 13.39 -2.36
C SER A 137 12.38 13.45 -2.84
N PHE A 138 11.52 12.58 -2.32
CA PHE A 138 10.08 12.74 -2.45
C PHE A 138 9.64 14.00 -1.70
N VAL A 139 8.79 14.79 -2.35
CA VAL A 139 8.06 15.89 -1.74
C VAL A 139 6.65 15.38 -1.45
N TYR A 140 6.18 15.54 -0.21
CA TYR A 140 4.84 15.13 0.19
C TYR A 140 3.97 16.36 0.37
N THR A 141 2.79 16.35 -0.24
CA THR A 141 1.75 17.36 -0.03
C THR A 141 0.64 16.76 0.80
N ILE A 142 0.37 17.37 1.95
CA ILE A 142 -0.73 17.04 2.83
C ILE A 142 -1.87 18.01 2.53
N TYR A 143 -3.01 17.45 2.13
CA TYR A 143 -4.26 18.15 1.91
C TYR A 143 -5.13 18.02 3.16
N SER A 144 -5.57 19.16 3.69
CA SER A 144 -6.61 19.19 4.74
C SER A 144 -7.99 19.02 4.10
N GLU A 145 -8.88 18.25 4.71
CA GLU A 145 -10.26 18.16 4.24
C GLU A 145 -11.10 19.37 4.68
N ASN A 146 -10.73 19.98 5.81
CA ASN A 146 -11.48 21.06 6.44
C ASN A 146 -11.02 22.46 5.99
N SER A 147 -9.96 22.55 5.18
CA SER A 147 -9.41 23.81 4.67
C SER A 147 -8.84 23.59 3.27
N ALA A 148 -8.81 24.64 2.45
CA ALA A 148 -8.09 24.64 1.18
C ALA A 148 -6.56 24.67 1.35
N ASP A 149 -6.07 24.72 2.59
CA ASP A 149 -4.64 24.74 2.91
C ASP A 149 -3.96 23.41 2.59
N THR A 150 -2.81 23.53 1.91
CA THR A 150 -1.90 22.42 1.64
C THR A 150 -0.58 22.62 2.35
N LEU A 151 -0.10 21.59 3.03
CA LEU A 151 1.21 21.59 3.69
C LEU A 151 2.18 20.74 2.89
N VAL A 152 3.30 21.33 2.48
CA VAL A 152 4.36 20.62 1.75
C VAL A 152 5.49 20.26 2.71
N ILE A 153 5.84 18.98 2.77
CA ILE A 153 6.92 18.44 3.61
C ILE A 153 7.85 17.57 2.78
N MET A 154 9.13 17.50 3.18
CA MET A 154 10.12 16.58 2.60
C MET A 154 10.45 15.41 3.55
N THR A 155 9.93 15.46 4.77
CA THR A 155 10.11 14.43 5.79
C THR A 155 8.99 13.41 5.73
N THR A 156 9.27 12.19 6.18
CA THR A 156 8.25 11.13 6.31
C THR A 156 7.35 11.32 7.54
N VAL A 157 7.79 12.14 8.49
CA VAL A 157 7.08 12.41 9.73
C VAL A 157 6.90 13.93 9.88
N HIS A 158 5.65 14.34 10.07
CA HIS A 158 5.28 15.70 10.46
C HIS A 158 4.37 15.65 11.68
N ARG A 159 4.65 16.49 12.68
CA ARG A 159 3.86 16.59 13.91
C ARG A 159 3.14 17.94 13.93
N PHE A 160 1.83 17.90 13.70
CA PHE A 160 0.97 19.06 13.88
C PHE A 160 0.98 19.50 15.36
N LYS A 161 1.15 20.80 15.60
CA LYS A 161 1.13 21.41 16.93
C LYS A 161 -0.09 22.34 17.06
N ASN A 162 -0.48 22.65 18.29
CA ASN A 162 -1.53 23.63 18.59
C ASN A 162 -2.89 23.33 17.92
N LEU A 163 -3.24 22.04 17.81
CA LEU A 163 -4.54 21.63 17.31
C LEU A 163 -5.62 21.89 18.37
N LYS A 164 -6.83 22.20 17.90
CA LYS A 164 -7.99 22.35 18.78
C LYS A 164 -8.30 21.01 19.44
N GLU A 165 -8.65 21.05 20.72
CA GLU A 165 -9.03 19.85 21.47
C GLU A 165 -10.36 19.27 20.97
N ARG A 166 -10.55 17.96 21.16
CA ARG A 166 -11.79 17.23 20.84
C ARG A 166 -12.27 17.40 19.38
N THR A 167 -11.36 17.74 18.48
CA THR A 167 -11.67 18.07 17.09
C THR A 167 -11.15 16.96 16.17
N THR A 168 -11.97 16.55 15.21
CA THR A 168 -11.59 15.56 14.20
C THR A 168 -10.90 16.26 13.03
N TYR A 169 -9.69 15.82 12.69
CA TYR A 169 -8.93 16.29 11.55
C TYR A 169 -8.77 15.16 10.55
N CYS A 170 -9.01 15.46 9.27
CA CYS A 170 -8.90 14.52 8.17
C CYS A 170 -7.90 15.05 7.15
N PHE A 171 -7.02 14.16 6.69
CA PHE A 171 -5.93 14.50 5.78
C PHE A 171 -5.85 13.51 4.63
N ARG A 172 -5.41 13.99 3.46
CA ARG A 172 -4.95 13.17 2.33
C ARG A 172 -3.51 13.52 2.01
N ILE A 173 -2.71 12.53 1.64
CA ILE A 173 -1.29 12.69 1.32
C ILE A 173 -1.06 12.33 -0.14
N GLN A 174 -0.27 13.13 -0.85
CA GLN A 174 0.21 12.86 -2.19
C GLN A 174 1.73 13.01 -2.24
N ALA A 175 2.44 12.06 -2.83
CA ALA A 175 3.87 12.19 -3.08
C ALA A 175 4.13 12.74 -4.47
N GLU A 176 5.20 13.50 -4.58
CA GLU A 176 5.70 14.10 -5.80
C GLU A 176 7.20 13.84 -5.92
N LEU A 177 7.62 13.44 -7.11
CA LEU A 177 9.03 13.19 -7.44
C LEU A 177 9.37 13.89 -8.75
N HIS A 178 10.23 14.91 -8.69
CA HIS A 178 10.67 15.68 -9.86
C HIS A 178 9.49 16.09 -10.77
N ASP A 179 8.45 16.70 -10.19
CA ASP A 179 7.21 17.15 -10.84
C ASP A 179 6.23 16.04 -11.27
N ARG A 180 6.54 14.76 -11.02
CA ARG A 180 5.56 13.67 -11.17
C ARG A 180 4.80 13.43 -9.88
N LYS A 181 3.50 13.71 -9.93
CA LYS A 181 2.58 13.47 -8.82
C LYS A 181 2.10 12.02 -8.84
N GLY A 182 2.19 11.37 -7.69
CA GLY A 182 1.61 10.06 -7.45
C GLY A 182 0.11 10.10 -7.20
N GLU A 183 -0.45 8.93 -6.93
CA GLU A 183 -1.85 8.83 -6.53
C GLU A 183 -2.07 9.45 -5.15
N LYS A 184 -3.26 10.01 -4.91
CA LYS A 184 -3.64 10.48 -3.57
C LYS A 184 -3.95 9.28 -2.68
N SER A 185 -3.45 9.30 -1.46
CA SER A 185 -3.88 8.34 -0.44
C SER A 185 -5.35 8.49 -0.07
N GLY A 186 -5.90 7.43 0.52
CA GLY A 186 -7.19 7.47 1.17
C GLY A 186 -7.22 8.54 2.27
N ILE A 187 -8.44 8.95 2.66
CA ILE A 187 -8.62 9.91 3.76
C ILE A 187 -8.20 9.23 5.06
N TYR A 188 -7.32 9.89 5.80
CA TYR A 188 -6.95 9.51 7.17
C TYR A 188 -7.52 10.53 8.15
N CYS A 189 -8.40 10.08 9.05
CA CYS A 189 -9.02 10.93 10.08
C CYS A 189 -8.55 10.54 11.47
N ALA A 190 -8.22 11.55 12.28
CA ALA A 190 -7.85 11.38 13.68
C ALA A 190 -8.53 12.45 14.54
N LYS A 191 -9.00 12.06 15.73
CA LYS A 191 -9.61 12.97 16.70
C LYS A 191 -8.60 13.35 17.77
N THR A 192 -8.48 14.64 18.05
CA THR A 192 -7.62 15.15 19.12
C THR A 192 -8.25 14.89 20.50
N THR A 193 -7.40 14.58 21.47
CA THR A 193 -7.79 14.47 22.89
C THR A 193 -7.59 15.80 23.62
N ILE A 194 -8.08 15.86 24.85
CA ILE A 194 -7.84 16.99 25.77
C ILE A 194 -6.35 17.06 26.08
N THR A 195 -5.77 18.27 26.13
CA THR A 195 -4.35 18.45 26.48
C THR A 195 -4.10 18.10 27.95
N GLU A 196 -2.85 17.76 28.27
CA GLU A 196 -2.44 17.48 29.66
C GLU A 196 -2.72 18.66 30.58
N GLY A 197 -2.50 19.90 30.11
CA GLY A 197 -2.83 21.12 30.86
C GLY A 197 -4.31 21.22 31.23
N THR A 198 -5.21 21.08 30.23
CA THR A 198 -6.66 21.11 30.47
C THR A 198 -7.13 19.93 31.33
N ARG A 199 -6.50 18.75 31.19
CA ARG A 199 -6.78 17.60 32.07
C ARG A 199 -6.40 17.89 33.51
N MET A 200 -5.24 18.46 33.77
CA MET A 200 -4.79 18.83 35.11
C MET A 200 -5.70 19.89 35.74
N LEU A 201 -6.07 20.92 34.98
CA LEU A 201 -7.01 21.94 35.44
C LEU A 201 -8.38 21.33 35.79
N ASN A 202 -8.91 20.45 34.93
CA ASN A 202 -10.18 19.77 35.20
C ASN A 202 -10.10 18.89 36.45
N CYS A 203 -9.01 18.13 36.65
CA CYS A 203 -8.81 17.34 37.86
C CYS A 203 -8.77 18.21 39.12
N LEU A 204 -8.08 19.37 39.07
CA LEU A 204 -8.03 20.32 40.18
C LEU A 204 -9.41 20.91 40.50
N LEU A 205 -10.18 21.30 39.48
CA LEU A 205 -11.54 21.81 39.65
C LEU A 205 -12.47 20.75 40.27
N ILE A 206 -12.35 19.50 39.84
CA ILE A 206 -13.12 18.38 40.41
C ILE A 206 -12.73 18.18 41.89
N PHE A 207 -11.44 18.20 42.22
CA PHE A 207 -10.99 18.03 43.60
C PHE A 207 -11.44 19.18 44.53
N LEU A 208 -11.31 20.43 44.07
CA LEU A 208 -11.78 21.60 44.81
C LEU A 208 -13.30 21.58 45.02
N SER A 209 -14.06 21.19 44.00
CA SER A 209 -15.52 21.09 44.13
C SER A 209 -15.94 19.98 45.12
N LEU A 210 -15.26 18.84 45.14
CA LEU A 210 -15.48 17.78 46.12
C LEU A 210 -15.18 18.24 47.55
N LEU A 211 -14.07 18.96 47.77
CA LEU A 211 -13.73 19.52 49.08
C LEU A 211 -14.76 20.54 49.57
N LEU A 212 -15.23 21.42 48.68
CA LEU A 212 -16.28 22.38 49.00
C LEU A 212 -17.58 21.68 49.42
N ILE A 213 -17.99 20.64 48.68
CA ILE A 213 -19.19 19.85 48.99
C ILE A 213 -19.04 19.19 50.37
N LEU A 214 -17.89 18.58 50.67
CA LEU A 214 -17.61 17.97 51.98
C LEU A 214 -17.71 18.99 53.12
N ALA A 215 -17.13 20.19 52.94
CA ALA A 215 -17.19 21.25 53.94
C ALA A 215 -18.63 21.76 54.16
N LEU A 216 -19.41 21.91 53.08
CA LEU A 216 -20.82 22.29 53.16
C LEU A 216 -21.65 21.23 53.89
N VAL A 217 -21.46 19.95 53.58
CA VAL A 217 -22.14 18.84 54.26
C VAL A 217 -21.77 18.82 55.74
N PHE A 218 -20.49 18.95 56.08
CA PHE A 218 -20.05 19.01 57.47
C PHE A 218 -20.65 20.20 58.23
N SER A 219 -20.67 21.38 57.60
CA SER A 219 -21.27 22.58 58.17
C SER A 219 -22.77 22.41 58.41
N LEU A 220 -23.50 21.83 57.45
CA LEU A 220 -24.92 21.52 57.58
C LEU A 220 -25.16 20.53 58.73
N LEU A 221 -24.35 19.48 58.85
CA LEU A 221 -24.45 18.53 59.96
C LEU A 221 -24.18 19.20 61.32
N MET A 222 -23.22 20.12 61.38
CA MET A 222 -22.93 20.90 62.60
C MET A 222 -24.07 21.86 62.95
N ILE A 223 -24.67 22.52 61.97
CA ILE A 223 -25.86 23.36 62.15
C ILE A 223 -27.02 22.50 62.65
N ILE A 224 -27.31 21.37 62.00
CA ILE A 224 -28.34 20.44 62.46
C ILE A 224 -28.06 20.01 63.90
N ARG A 225 -26.82 19.59 64.23
CA ARG A 225 -26.45 19.24 65.62
C ARG A 225 -26.66 20.37 66.62
N LYS A 226 -26.26 21.60 66.27
CA LYS A 226 -26.38 22.78 67.12
C LYS A 226 -27.84 23.18 67.35
N TYR A 227 -28.64 23.15 66.30
CA TYR A 227 -30.04 23.58 66.34
C TYR A 227 -31.01 22.43 66.55
N LEU A 228 -30.57 21.17 66.66
CA LEU A 228 -31.44 20.01 66.90
C LEU A 228 -32.24 20.15 68.20
N ASN A 229 -31.65 20.77 69.23
CA ASN A 229 -32.35 21.06 70.48
C ASN A 229 -33.42 22.16 70.34
N ILE A 230 -33.21 23.11 69.43
CA ILE A 230 -34.13 24.22 69.12
C ILE A 230 -35.23 23.75 68.15
N ILE A 231 -34.88 22.93 67.16
CA ILE A 231 -35.83 22.29 66.24
C ILE A 231 -36.75 21.34 67.03
N LYS A 232 -36.20 20.58 67.99
CA LYS A 232 -37.01 19.78 68.93
C LYS A 232 -37.96 20.63 69.80
N SER A 233 -37.63 21.89 70.11
CA SER A 233 -38.51 22.75 70.89
C SER A 233 -39.62 23.37 70.04
N PHE A 234 -39.36 23.65 68.76
CA PHE A 234 -40.32 24.24 67.83
C PHE A 234 -41.41 23.26 67.37
N TRP A 235 -41.13 21.95 67.40
CA TRP A 235 -42.07 20.88 67.03
C TRP A 235 -42.84 20.28 68.23
N ARG A 236 -42.81 20.91 69.42
CA ARG A 236 -43.68 20.50 70.52
C ARG A 236 -45.10 21.05 70.28
N PRO A 237 -46.15 20.20 70.21
CA PRO A 237 -47.52 20.70 70.14
C PRO A 237 -47.86 21.51 71.41
N PRO A 238 -48.71 22.54 71.34
CA PRO A 238 -49.06 23.36 72.50
C PRO A 238 -49.75 22.49 73.56
N LEU A 239 -49.31 22.58 74.83
CA LEU A 239 -49.96 21.88 75.94
C LEU A 239 -51.38 22.41 76.11
N THR A 240 -52.37 21.57 75.82
CA THR A 240 -53.77 21.77 76.23
C THR A 240 -53.90 21.21 77.64
N ILE A 241 -53.97 22.10 78.64
CA ILE A 241 -54.18 21.69 80.04
C ILE A 241 -55.67 21.34 80.21
N PRO A 242 -56.02 20.14 80.69
CA PRO A 242 -57.41 19.79 80.95
C PRO A 242 -57.99 20.68 82.08
N LEU A 243 -59.25 21.09 81.91
CA LEU A 243 -59.98 22.06 82.74
C LEU A 243 -60.05 21.74 84.25
N HIS A 244 -59.69 20.53 84.67
CA HIS A 244 -59.73 20.05 86.06
C HIS A 244 -58.74 20.77 87.01
N TYR A 245 -57.77 21.53 86.48
CA TYR A 245 -56.71 22.18 87.28
C TYR A 245 -56.83 23.71 87.36
N ALA A 246 -57.95 24.31 86.95
CA ALA A 246 -58.16 25.75 87.05
C ALA A 246 -59.16 26.07 88.18
N GLU A 247 -58.62 26.24 89.40
CA GLU A 247 -59.28 26.92 90.53
C GLU A 247 -58.31 27.94 91.13
#